data_AF-A0A969NMS9-F1
#
_entry.id   AF-A0A969NMS9-F1
#
_cell.length_a   1.000
_cell.length_b   1.000
_cell.length_c   1.000
_cell.angle_alpha   90.00
_cell.angle_beta   90.00
_cell.angle_gamma   90.00
#
_symmetry.space_group_name_H-M   'P 1'
#
loop_
_entity.id
_entity.type
_entity.pdbx_description
1 polymer ?
#
loop_
_entity_poly.entity_id
_entity_poly.type
_entity_poly.pdbx_seq_one_letter_code
_entity_poly.pdbx_strand_id
1 'polypeptide(L)' 'MKIKIHGAAGGEVTGSAYLVQTDKANVLIDCGMFQGGKVSEAKIN' A
#
# COMPACT_ATOMS: atom_id res chain seq x y z
N MET A 1 13.37 -5.98 11.64
CA MET A 1 12.71 -5.84 10.31
C MET A 1 11.22 -5.97 10.49
N LYS A 2 10.43 -5.03 9.97
CA LYS A 2 8.96 -5.00 10.01
C LYS A 2 8.43 -4.57 8.64
N ILE A 3 7.27 -5.09 8.24
CA ILE A 3 6.61 -4.73 6.97
C ILE A 3 5.19 -4.27 7.30
N LYS A 4 4.84 -3.06 6.88
CA LYS A 4 3.45 -2.57 6.91
C LYS A 4 2.90 -2.57 5.48
N ILE A 5 1.74 -3.20 5.33
CA ILE A 5 1.00 -3.26 4.06
C ILE A 5 0.06 -2.04 4.01
N HIS A 6 0.21 -1.19 3.00
CA HIS A 6 -0.62 0.01 2.81
C HIS A 6 -1.64 -0.15 1.67
N GLY A 7 -1.45 -1.09 0.75
CA GLY A 7 -2.43 -1.42 -0.27
C GLY A 7 -2.14 -2.74 -0.96
N ALA A 8 -2.90 -3.05 -2.03
CA ALA A 8 -2.95 -4.40 -2.63
C ALA A 8 -3.16 -5.53 -1.62
N ALA A 9 -3.94 -5.26 -0.57
CA ALA A 9 -4.27 -6.22 0.50
C ALA A 9 -5.69 -6.75 0.35
N GLY A 10 -5.98 -7.92 0.96
CA GLY A 10 -7.35 -8.45 1.03
C GLY A 10 -7.96 -8.81 -0.32
N GLY A 11 -7.14 -9.19 -1.31
CA GLY A 11 -7.59 -9.55 -2.67
C GLY A 11 -7.67 -8.38 -3.66
N GLU A 12 -7.33 -7.16 -3.24
CA GLU A 12 -7.20 -5.99 -4.12
C GLU A 12 -5.91 -6.09 -4.97
N VAL A 13 -5.99 -5.68 -6.25
CA VAL A 13 -4.85 -5.70 -7.18
C VAL A 13 -4.26 -4.31 -7.43
N THR A 14 -4.93 -3.24 -6.95
CA THR A 14 -4.54 -1.85 -7.14
C THR A 14 -4.01 -1.22 -5.85
N GLY A 15 -3.36 -0.07 -5.95
CA GLY A 15 -2.85 0.65 -4.78
C GLY A 15 -1.62 0.02 -4.11
N SER A 16 -0.77 -0.71 -4.83
CA SER A 16 0.38 -1.39 -4.23
C SER A 16 1.30 -0.40 -3.50
N ALA A 17 1.52 -0.64 -2.21
CA ALA A 17 2.41 0.15 -1.37
C ALA A 17 2.78 -0.66 -0.12
N TYR A 18 4.08 -0.83 0.12
CA TYR A 18 4.62 -1.60 1.25
C TYR A 18 5.75 -0.85 1.93
N LEU A 19 5.58 -0.55 3.22
CA LEU A 19 6.61 0.11 4.00
C LEU A 19 7.46 -0.94 4.71
N VAL A 20 8.71 -1.08 4.27
CA VAL A 20 9.70 -1.95 4.90
C VAL A 20 10.54 -1.11 5.86
N GLN A 21 10.53 -1.50 7.13
CA GLN A 21 11.23 -0.80 8.19
C GLN A 21 12.33 -1.68 8.79
N THR A 22 13.52 -1.10 8.87
CA THR A 22 14.69 -1.66 9.53
C THR A 22 15.25 -0.63 10.51
N ASP A 23 16.24 -1.03 11.30
CA ASP A 23 16.89 -0.10 12.24
C ASP A 23 17.71 0.99 11.52
N LYS A 24 17.98 0.83 10.21
CA LYS A 24 18.81 1.74 9.41
C LYS A 24 18.03 2.66 8.49
N ALA A 25 16.86 2.22 8.03
CA ALA A 25 16.09 2.92 7.02
C ALA A 25 14.63 2.48 6.99
N ASN A 26 13.79 3.38 6.47
CA ASN A 26 12.43 3.13 6.04
C ASN A 26 12.38 3.22 4.52
N VAL A 27 11.96 2.14 3.86
CA VAL A 27 11.88 2.06 2.40
C VAL A 27 10.43 1.81 2.02
N LEU A 28 9.88 2.69 1.20
CA LEU A 28 8.58 2.48 0.56
C LEU A 28 8.80 1.76 -0.76
N ILE A 29 8.21 0.58 -0.90
CA ILE A 29 8.22 -0.21 -2.13
C ILE A 29 6.87 0.00 -2.81
N ASP A 30 6.91 0.48 -4.05
CA ASP A 30 5.79 1.01 -4.84
C ASP A 30 5.05 2.20 -4.19
N CYS A 31 4.25 2.88 -5.00
CA CYS A 31 3.30 3.91 -4.55
C CYS A 31 2.16 3.98 -5.58
N GLY A 32 1.54 2.83 -5.83
CA GLY A 32 0.46 2.70 -6.80
C GLY A 32 -0.82 3.39 -6.34
N MET A 33 -1.63 3.85 -7.29
CA MET A 33 -2.95 4.39 -7.01
C MET A 33 -3.99 3.27 -6.90
N PHE A 34 -4.96 3.42 -5.99
CA PHE A 34 -6.16 2.60 -5.98
C PHE A 34 -7.03 2.93 -7.20
N GLN A 35 -7.61 1.92 -7.85
CA GLN A 35 -8.44 2.07 -9.05
C GLN A 35 -9.68 1.17 -8.94
N GLY A 36 -10.74 1.47 -9.69
CA GLY A 36 -12.02 0.73 -9.62
C GLY A 36 -13.25 1.57 -9.28
N GLY A 37 -13.16 2.91 -9.36
CA GLY A 37 -14.28 3.83 -9.14
C GLY A 37 -14.60 4.05 -7.66
N LYS A 38 -15.86 4.37 -7.35
CA LYS A 38 -16.30 4.88 -6.03
C LYS A 38 -15.89 3.98 -4.84
N VAL A 39 -15.91 2.66 -5.02
CA VAL A 39 -15.53 1.71 -3.96
C VAL A 39 -14.04 1.81 -3.63
N SER A 40 -13.20 2.03 -4.64
CA SER A 40 -11.76 2.15 -4.46
C SER A 40 -11.34 3.53 -3.95
N GLU A 41 -12.06 4.59 -4.33
CA GLU A 41 -11.84 5.96 -3.81
C GLU A 41 -12.08 6.05 -2.30
N ALA A 42 -13.06 5.31 -1.78
CA ALA A 42 -13.33 5.25 -0.34
C ALA A 42 -12.18 4.66 0.48
N LYS A 43 -11.22 3.97 -0.15
CA LYS A 43 -10.04 3.37 0.51
C LYS A 43 -8.87 4.35 0.69
N ILE A 44 -8.98 5.56 0.14
CA ILE A 44 -7.94 6.60 0.18
C ILE A 44 -8.11 7.53 1.40
N ASN A 45 -9.27 7.48 2.08
CA ASN A 45 -9.60 8.27 3.28
C ASN A 45 -9.66 7.39 4.54
#